data_AF-A0A526QQV1-F1
#
_entry.id   AF-A0A526QQV1-F1
#
_cell.length_a   1.000
_cell.length_b   1.000
_cell.length_c   1.000
_cell.angle_alpha   90.00
_cell.angle_beta   90.00
_cell.angle_gamma   90.00
#
_symmetry.space_group_name_H-M   'P 1'
#
loop_
_entity.id
_entity.type
_entity.pdbx_description
1 polymer ?
#
loop_
_entity_poly.entity_id
_entity_poly.type
_entity_poly.pdbx_seq_one_letter_code
_entity_poly.pdbx_strand_id
1 'polypeptide(L)'
;GLLGLFIAMGHRVGKFFGVDPAGIMQASNIGEQRRFFNEELAPVFEKPLLKWATSRKASLFGLGIPPAQYDSLITSGDGTMASVLKARLEKLACDFPLNTNYFAWQAFARRYPEPGEAALPAYLEKRNYKVIRDNIDRVAINHTNLIEFLAGKDAGAVDRFILLDAQDWMTDDQLNALWAEITRTASAGARVIFRTAAEPSLLPGRVSNSLLDQWSYEAEASRDFSARDRSAIYGGFHLYVKR
;
A
#
# COMPACT_ATOMS: atom_id res chain seq x y z
N GLY A 1 -14.15 10.00 -0.50
CA GLY A 1 -13.22 9.74 0.62
C GLY A 1 -11.90 10.46 0.41
N LEU A 2 -11.03 10.46 1.42
CA LEU A 2 -9.77 11.24 1.44
C LEU A 2 -8.84 10.93 0.25
N LEU A 3 -8.72 9.66 -0.14
CA LEU A 3 -7.91 9.26 -1.31
C LEU A 3 -8.38 9.91 -2.62
N GLY A 4 -9.70 10.03 -2.83
CA GLY A 4 -10.25 10.69 -4.02
C GLY A 4 -9.93 12.18 -4.06
N LEU A 5 -9.90 12.86 -2.90
CA LEU A 5 -9.48 14.26 -2.79
C LEU A 5 -7.98 14.41 -3.08
N PHE A 6 -7.16 13.48 -2.59
CA PHE A 6 -5.73 13.43 -2.89
C PHE A 6 -5.46 13.28 -4.38
N ILE A 7 -6.12 12.32 -5.05
CA ILE A 7 -6.00 12.13 -6.50
C ILE A 7 -6.45 13.40 -7.24
N ALA A 8 -7.58 13.99 -6.87
CA ALA A 8 -8.05 15.23 -7.47
C ALA A 8 -7.07 16.40 -7.29
N MET A 9 -6.40 16.48 -6.14
CA MET A 9 -5.34 17.48 -5.90
C MET A 9 -4.12 17.22 -6.79
N GLY A 10 -3.67 15.97 -6.90
CA GLY A 10 -2.56 15.60 -7.79
C GLY A 10 -2.82 16.00 -9.25
N HIS A 11 -4.05 15.78 -9.73
CA HIS A 11 -4.49 16.25 -11.06
C HIS A 11 -4.44 17.77 -11.20
N ARG A 12 -4.89 18.52 -10.19
CA ARG A 12 -4.83 20.00 -10.21
C ARG A 12 -3.38 20.51 -10.21
N VAL A 13 -2.51 19.88 -9.42
CA VAL A 13 -1.08 20.22 -9.38
C VAL A 13 -0.43 19.92 -10.72
N GLY A 14 -0.71 18.77 -11.34
CA GLY A 14 -0.25 18.47 -12.70
C GLY A 14 -0.66 19.57 -13.67
N LYS A 15 -1.95 19.92 -13.69
CA LYS A 15 -2.48 20.96 -14.60
C LYS A 15 -1.88 22.33 -14.35
N PHE A 16 -1.63 22.68 -13.10
CA PHE A 16 -0.93 23.90 -12.72
C PHE A 16 0.49 23.96 -13.32
N PHE A 17 1.17 22.82 -13.41
CA PHE A 17 2.47 22.69 -14.08
C PHE A 17 2.37 22.41 -15.59
N GLY A 18 1.17 22.49 -16.18
CA GLY A 18 0.95 22.32 -17.63
C GLY A 18 0.73 20.88 -18.09
N VAL A 19 0.57 19.92 -17.18
CA VAL A 19 0.48 18.48 -17.49
C VAL A 19 -0.88 17.93 -17.09
N ASP A 20 -1.57 17.20 -17.96
CA ASP A 20 -2.77 16.45 -17.56
C ASP A 20 -2.43 14.99 -17.30
N PRO A 21 -2.43 14.50 -16.03
CA PRO A 21 -2.09 13.12 -15.73
C PRO A 21 -3.02 12.10 -16.40
N ALA A 22 -4.24 12.49 -16.78
CA ALA A 22 -5.16 11.61 -17.52
C ALA A 22 -4.64 11.26 -18.93
N GLY A 23 -3.69 12.03 -19.47
CA GLY A 23 -3.09 11.78 -20.79
C GLY A 23 -2.45 10.40 -20.92
N ILE A 24 -1.93 9.84 -19.82
CA ILE A 24 -1.34 8.48 -19.81
C ILE A 24 -2.36 7.40 -20.22
N MET A 25 -3.66 7.65 -20.06
CA MET A 25 -4.72 6.69 -20.42
C MET A 25 -4.82 6.46 -21.93
N GLN A 26 -4.15 7.26 -22.76
CA GLN A 26 -4.06 7.06 -24.20
C GLN A 26 -2.95 6.07 -24.59
N ALA A 27 -2.08 5.68 -23.65
CA ALA A 27 -1.01 4.74 -23.90
C ALA A 27 -1.56 3.33 -24.14
N SER A 28 -1.15 2.71 -25.24
CA SER A 28 -1.57 1.36 -25.63
C SER A 28 -0.65 0.27 -25.09
N ASN A 29 0.54 0.62 -24.61
CA ASN A 29 1.52 -0.32 -24.07
C ASN A 29 2.45 0.36 -23.04
N ILE A 30 3.25 -0.45 -22.35
CA ILE A 30 4.20 0.01 -21.31
C ILE A 30 5.24 1.00 -21.86
N GLY A 31 5.68 0.83 -23.11
CA GLY A 31 6.64 1.76 -23.73
C GLY A 31 6.07 3.17 -23.84
N GLU A 32 4.80 3.29 -24.26
CA GLU A 32 4.11 4.58 -24.32
C GLU A 32 3.78 5.16 -22.94
N GLN A 33 3.42 4.30 -21.98
CA GLN A 33 3.26 4.69 -20.57
C GLN A 33 4.56 5.30 -20.03
N ARG A 34 5.70 4.66 -20.29
CA ARG A 34 7.03 5.10 -19.85
C ARG A 34 7.48 6.38 -20.54
N ARG A 35 7.19 6.53 -21.84
CA ARG A 35 7.43 7.78 -22.57
C ARG A 35 6.63 8.93 -21.95
N PHE A 36 5.32 8.76 -21.77
CA PHE A 36 4.47 9.78 -21.14
C PHE A 36 4.96 10.11 -19.73
N PHE A 37 5.31 9.11 -18.92
CA PHE A 37 5.85 9.36 -17.59
C PHE A 37 7.12 10.20 -17.64
N ASN A 38 8.10 9.84 -18.48
CA ASN A 38 9.39 10.53 -18.56
C ASN A 38 9.28 11.96 -19.12
N GLU A 39 8.43 12.17 -20.12
CA GLU A 39 8.30 13.44 -20.83
C GLU A 39 7.35 14.41 -20.11
N GLU A 40 6.28 13.91 -19.50
CA GLU A 40 5.20 14.74 -18.94
C GLU A 40 5.20 14.73 -17.41
N LEU A 41 5.20 13.56 -16.76
CA LEU A 41 4.99 13.46 -15.31
C LEU A 41 6.28 13.67 -14.49
N ALA A 42 7.36 13.00 -14.87
CA ALA A 42 8.63 13.02 -14.16
C ALA A 42 9.23 14.44 -14.02
N PRO A 43 9.16 15.34 -15.02
CA PRO A 43 9.70 16.70 -14.90
C PRO A 43 8.99 17.57 -13.87
N VAL A 44 7.74 17.26 -13.50
CA VAL A 44 7.01 17.96 -12.44
C VAL A 44 7.72 17.79 -11.09
N PHE A 45 8.32 16.61 -10.85
CA PHE A 45 9.06 16.32 -9.62
C PHE A 45 10.38 17.09 -9.50
N GLU A 46 10.89 17.65 -10.59
CA GLU A 46 12.08 18.49 -10.59
C GLU A 46 11.79 19.96 -10.28
N LYS A 47 10.51 20.37 -10.25
CA LYS A 47 10.12 21.77 -10.01
C LYS A 47 10.44 22.18 -8.56
N PRO A 48 11.15 23.31 -8.33
CA PRO A 48 11.51 23.74 -6.98
C PRO A 48 10.33 23.90 -6.03
N LEU A 49 9.19 24.38 -6.53
CA LEU A 49 7.97 24.53 -5.75
C LEU A 49 7.43 23.20 -5.25
N LEU A 50 7.46 22.15 -6.08
CA LEU A 50 7.02 20.82 -5.66
C LEU A 50 7.98 20.24 -4.63
N LYS A 51 9.29 20.27 -4.89
CA LYS A 51 10.32 19.81 -3.95
C LYS A 51 10.16 20.48 -2.58
N TRP A 52 9.97 21.79 -2.56
CA TRP A 52 9.71 22.56 -1.35
C TRP A 52 8.40 22.19 -0.65
N ALA A 53 7.32 21.95 -1.39
CA ALA A 53 6.05 21.54 -0.79
C ALA A 53 6.16 20.15 -0.15
N THR A 54 6.80 19.20 -0.83
CA THR A 54 6.96 17.81 -0.36
C THR A 54 7.98 17.65 0.76
N SER A 55 8.88 18.61 0.98
CA SER A 55 9.83 18.56 2.09
C SER A 55 9.22 18.94 3.44
N ARG A 56 7.97 19.44 3.46
CA ARG A 56 7.26 19.82 4.69
C ARG A 56 6.41 18.66 5.21
N LYS A 57 6.76 18.10 6.38
CA LYS A 57 5.99 17.00 7.02
C LYS A 57 4.48 17.25 7.10
N ALA A 58 4.05 18.50 7.31
CA ALA A 58 2.64 18.89 7.42
C ALA A 58 1.87 18.80 6.09
N SER A 59 2.52 18.96 4.92
CA SER A 59 1.84 18.85 3.63
C SER A 59 1.43 17.41 3.33
N LEU A 60 2.21 16.44 3.82
CA LEU A 60 2.02 15.00 3.58
C LEU A 60 0.92 14.37 4.44
N PHE A 61 0.61 14.98 5.59
CA PHE A 61 -0.54 14.59 6.41
C PHE A 61 -1.86 14.77 5.62
N GLY A 62 -1.99 15.87 4.88
CA GLY A 62 -3.11 16.10 3.96
C GLY A 62 -3.14 15.14 2.76
N LEU A 63 -2.06 14.40 2.54
CA LEU A 63 -1.89 13.39 1.48
C LEU A 63 -2.07 11.96 2.01
N GLY A 64 -2.47 11.79 3.28
CA GLY A 64 -2.68 10.47 3.89
C GLY A 64 -1.40 9.75 4.28
N ILE A 65 -0.26 10.45 4.33
CA ILE A 65 1.02 9.93 4.85
C ILE A 65 1.29 10.64 6.18
N PRO A 66 0.88 10.05 7.33
CA PRO A 66 1.15 10.69 8.60
C PRO A 66 2.66 10.75 8.96
N PRO A 67 3.06 11.62 9.92
CA PRO A 67 4.45 12.04 10.08
C PRO A 67 5.43 10.95 10.50
N ALA A 68 4.97 9.91 11.23
CA ALA A 68 5.82 8.81 11.68
C ALA A 68 6.39 7.98 10.50
N GLN A 69 5.65 7.86 9.40
CA GLN A 69 6.14 7.20 8.19
C GLN A 69 7.19 8.03 7.44
N TYR A 70 7.24 9.36 7.64
CA TYR A 70 8.12 10.25 6.90
C TYR A 70 9.60 9.86 7.03
N ASP A 71 10.05 9.65 8.27
CA ASP A 71 11.46 9.40 8.56
C ASP A 71 11.89 8.01 8.04
N SER A 72 10.97 7.03 8.01
CA SER A 72 11.20 5.73 7.37
C SER A 72 11.26 5.82 5.84
N LEU A 73 10.47 6.71 5.22
CA LEU A 73 10.38 6.85 3.76
C LEU A 73 11.61 7.52 3.14
N ILE A 74 12.20 8.51 3.80
CA ILE A 74 13.38 9.24 3.31
C ILE A 74 14.67 8.42 3.38
N THR A 75 14.63 7.18 3.85
CA THR A 75 15.80 6.28 3.83
C THR A 75 16.09 5.71 2.43
N SER A 76 15.22 5.97 1.45
CA SER A 76 15.30 5.46 0.07
C SER A 76 15.78 6.53 -0.92
N GLY A 77 16.67 6.18 -1.86
CA GLY A 77 17.08 7.05 -2.97
C GLY A 77 17.98 8.23 -2.57
N ASP A 78 17.73 9.43 -3.13
CA ASP A 78 18.43 10.68 -2.77
C ASP A 78 17.99 11.28 -1.42
N GLY A 79 17.13 10.56 -0.69
CA GLY A 79 16.61 10.93 0.61
C GLY A 79 15.52 12.00 0.60
N THR A 80 14.95 12.34 -0.56
CA THR A 80 13.88 13.33 -0.67
C THR A 80 12.49 12.68 -0.78
N MET A 81 11.47 13.29 -0.18
CA MET A 81 10.09 12.82 -0.37
C MET A 81 9.64 12.93 -1.83
N ALA A 82 10.16 13.90 -2.58
CA ALA A 82 9.87 14.05 -4.00
C ALA A 82 10.33 12.83 -4.81
N SER A 83 11.52 12.28 -4.52
CA SER A 83 12.01 11.09 -5.22
C SER A 83 11.21 9.84 -4.83
N VAL A 84 10.82 9.70 -3.56
CA VAL A 84 9.93 8.61 -3.10
C VAL A 84 8.59 8.66 -3.82
N LEU A 85 7.94 9.83 -3.89
CA LEU A 85 6.68 10.00 -4.58
C LEU A 85 6.80 9.79 -6.09
N LYS A 86 7.91 10.24 -6.70
CA LYS A 86 8.23 10.01 -8.11
C LYS A 86 8.36 8.52 -8.41
N ALA A 87 9.13 7.78 -7.61
CA ALA A 87 9.33 6.33 -7.79
C ALA A 87 8.02 5.55 -7.62
N ARG A 88 7.17 5.92 -6.64
CA ARG A 88 5.84 5.32 -6.47
C ARG A 88 4.92 5.60 -7.65
N LEU A 89 4.91 6.84 -8.15
CA LEU A 89 4.14 7.19 -9.34
C LEU A 89 4.67 6.47 -10.59
N GLU A 90 6.00 6.33 -10.73
CA GLU A 90 6.62 5.59 -11.83
C GLU A 90 6.14 4.13 -11.82
N LYS A 91 6.24 3.44 -10.69
CA LYS A 91 5.76 2.05 -10.55
C LYS A 91 4.29 1.94 -10.94
N LEU A 92 3.44 2.83 -10.42
CA LEU A 92 2.01 2.85 -10.76
C LEU A 92 1.76 3.04 -12.25
N ALA A 93 2.54 3.93 -12.87
CA ALA A 93 2.41 4.32 -14.27
C ALA A 93 3.03 3.31 -15.25
N CYS A 94 4.11 2.63 -14.89
CA CYS A 94 5.04 2.02 -15.86
C CYS A 94 5.35 0.54 -15.62
N ASP A 95 5.08 -0.02 -14.44
CA ASP A 95 5.45 -1.42 -14.16
C ASP A 95 4.36 -2.42 -14.56
N PHE A 96 3.13 -1.94 -14.73
CA PHE A 96 1.98 -2.77 -15.09
C PHE A 96 1.22 -2.17 -16.27
N PRO A 97 0.71 -2.99 -17.20
CA PRO A 97 -0.20 -2.53 -18.24
C PRO A 97 -1.48 -1.93 -17.64
N LEU A 98 -1.92 -0.78 -18.16
CA LEU A 98 -3.16 -0.13 -17.71
C LEU A 98 -4.38 -1.06 -17.79
N ASN A 99 -4.45 -1.95 -18.79
CA ASN A 99 -5.56 -2.89 -18.96
C ASN A 99 -5.71 -3.92 -17.83
N THR A 100 -4.69 -4.07 -16.99
CA THR A 100 -4.71 -4.97 -15.83
C THR A 100 -4.51 -4.22 -14.51
N ASN A 101 -4.34 -2.90 -14.50
CA ASN A 101 -4.08 -2.14 -13.27
C ASN A 101 -5.20 -1.14 -12.93
N TYR A 102 -6.28 -1.62 -12.31
CA TYR A 102 -7.39 -0.75 -11.88
C TYR A 102 -6.99 0.33 -10.85
N PHE A 103 -5.84 0.20 -10.16
CA PHE A 103 -5.35 1.26 -9.29
C PHE A 103 -4.87 2.46 -10.11
N ALA A 104 -4.15 2.21 -11.22
CA ALA A 104 -3.75 3.24 -12.16
C ALA A 104 -4.98 3.94 -12.78
N TRP A 105 -6.06 3.20 -13.08
CA TRP A 105 -7.32 3.80 -13.53
C TRP A 105 -7.93 4.75 -12.50
N GLN A 106 -7.97 4.37 -11.22
CA GLN A 106 -8.43 5.27 -10.18
C GLN A 106 -7.54 6.53 -10.08
N ALA A 107 -6.22 6.38 -10.19
CA ALA A 107 -5.28 7.50 -10.11
C ALA A 107 -5.34 8.44 -11.32
N PHE A 108 -5.40 7.91 -12.55
CA PHE A 108 -5.27 8.70 -13.79
C PHE A 108 -6.62 8.99 -14.45
N ALA A 109 -7.53 8.01 -14.51
CA ALA A 109 -8.87 8.20 -15.10
C ALA A 109 -9.91 8.72 -14.09
N ARG A 110 -9.64 8.60 -12.77
CA ARG A 110 -10.57 8.96 -11.68
C ARG A 110 -11.92 8.24 -11.76
N ARG A 111 -11.92 7.05 -12.36
CA ARG A 111 -13.05 6.14 -12.46
C ARG A 111 -12.54 4.71 -12.57
N TYR A 112 -13.44 3.74 -12.40
CA TYR A 112 -13.15 2.37 -12.80
C TYR A 112 -13.29 2.21 -14.31
N PRO A 113 -12.62 1.20 -14.90
CA PRO A 113 -12.84 0.81 -16.29
C PRO A 113 -14.31 0.45 -16.54
N GLU A 114 -14.82 0.81 -17.71
CA GLU A 114 -16.07 0.28 -18.25
C GLU A 114 -15.86 -1.14 -18.82
N PRO A 115 -16.94 -1.93 -19.01
CA PRO A 115 -16.82 -3.26 -19.60
C PRO A 115 -16.07 -3.23 -20.94
N GLY A 116 -14.97 -4.00 -21.03
CA GLY A 116 -14.14 -4.10 -22.22
C GLY A 116 -12.91 -3.20 -22.24
N GLU A 117 -12.80 -2.21 -21.33
CA GLU A 117 -11.63 -1.32 -21.29
C GLU A 117 -10.45 -1.93 -20.53
N ALA A 118 -10.69 -2.51 -19.35
CA ALA A 118 -9.66 -3.12 -18.51
C ALA A 118 -10.27 -4.03 -17.44
N ALA A 119 -9.40 -4.77 -16.74
CA ALA A 119 -9.77 -5.59 -15.60
C ALA A 119 -10.26 -4.73 -14.43
N LEU A 120 -11.39 -5.12 -13.83
CA LEU A 120 -11.91 -4.54 -12.60
C LEU A 120 -11.21 -5.14 -11.36
N PRO A 121 -11.35 -4.52 -10.18
CA PRO A 121 -11.10 -5.21 -8.93
C PRO A 121 -11.94 -6.48 -8.84
N ALA A 122 -11.38 -7.56 -8.29
CA ALA A 122 -12.06 -8.86 -8.22
C ALA A 122 -13.46 -8.78 -7.60
N TYR A 123 -13.67 -7.90 -6.62
CA TYR A 123 -14.97 -7.71 -5.97
C TYR A 123 -16.01 -6.93 -6.81
N LEU A 124 -15.60 -6.28 -7.90
CA LEU A 124 -16.50 -5.62 -8.87
C LEU A 124 -16.71 -6.45 -10.13
N GLU A 125 -15.96 -7.54 -10.32
CA GLU A 125 -16.14 -8.41 -11.47
C GLU A 125 -17.44 -9.23 -11.35
N LYS A 126 -18.31 -9.14 -12.37
CA LYS A 126 -19.61 -9.83 -12.40
C LYS A 126 -19.51 -11.34 -12.10
N ARG A 127 -18.45 -12.00 -12.57
CA ARG A 127 -18.22 -13.44 -12.33
C ARG A 127 -18.07 -13.80 -10.84
N ASN A 128 -17.61 -12.86 -10.02
CA ASN A 128 -17.37 -13.07 -8.59
C ASN A 128 -18.58 -12.67 -7.73
N TYR A 129 -19.55 -11.93 -8.28
CA TYR A 129 -20.68 -11.39 -7.52
C TYR A 129 -21.45 -12.46 -6.76
N LYS A 130 -21.86 -13.55 -7.44
CA LYS A 130 -22.63 -14.63 -6.81
C LYS A 130 -21.84 -15.28 -5.66
N VAL A 131 -20.55 -15.55 -5.87
CA VAL A 131 -19.68 -16.16 -4.85
C VAL A 131 -19.56 -15.27 -3.63
N ILE A 132 -19.34 -13.97 -3.82
CA ILE A 132 -19.22 -13.00 -2.71
C ILE A 132 -20.54 -12.90 -1.95
N ARG A 133 -21.65 -12.71 -2.67
CA ARG A 133 -22.99 -12.57 -2.08
C ARG A 133 -23.37 -13.79 -1.25
N ASP A 134 -23.12 -14.99 -1.77
CA ASP A 134 -23.52 -16.24 -1.13
C ASP A 134 -22.62 -16.60 0.08
N ASN A 135 -21.58 -15.80 0.40
CA ASN A 135 -20.69 -15.99 1.55
C ASN A 135 -20.71 -14.81 2.55
N ILE A 136 -21.65 -13.88 2.42
CA ILE A 136 -21.70 -12.68 3.29
C ILE A 136 -21.97 -13.02 4.76
N ASP A 137 -22.65 -14.15 5.02
CA ASP A 137 -22.92 -14.72 6.35
C ASP A 137 -21.65 -15.17 7.09
N ARG A 138 -20.53 -15.31 6.38
CA ARG A 138 -19.21 -15.65 6.94
C ARG A 138 -18.39 -14.44 7.38
N VAL A 139 -18.91 -13.23 7.16
CA VAL A 139 -18.21 -11.99 7.48
C VAL A 139 -18.79 -11.37 8.75
N ALA A 140 -17.93 -11.14 9.74
CA ALA A 140 -18.26 -10.38 10.94
C ALA A 140 -17.49 -9.06 10.95
N ILE A 141 -18.19 -7.96 11.20
CA ILE A 141 -17.60 -6.63 11.36
C ILE A 141 -17.57 -6.31 12.85
N ASN A 142 -16.39 -5.96 13.36
CA ASN A 142 -16.20 -5.58 14.75
C ASN A 142 -15.66 -4.15 14.83
N HIS A 143 -16.24 -3.33 15.70
CA HIS A 143 -15.72 -2.01 16.01
C HIS A 143 -15.05 -2.07 17.39
N THR A 144 -13.76 -2.39 17.40
CA THR A 144 -12.96 -2.62 18.60
C THR A 144 -11.47 -2.48 18.28
N ASN A 145 -10.63 -2.33 19.30
CA ASN A 145 -9.19 -2.42 19.14
C ASN A 145 -8.79 -3.87 18.76
N LEU A 146 -7.90 -4.03 17.79
CA LEU A 146 -7.48 -5.36 17.32
C LEU A 146 -6.82 -6.20 18.42
N ILE A 147 -6.05 -5.57 19.31
CA ILE A 147 -5.38 -6.26 20.43
C ILE A 147 -6.43 -6.81 21.39
N GLU A 148 -7.42 -6.00 21.76
CA GLU A 148 -8.54 -6.43 22.62
C GLU A 148 -9.39 -7.53 21.95
N PHE A 149 -9.64 -7.42 20.64
CA PHE A 149 -10.34 -8.44 19.89
C PHE A 149 -9.62 -9.79 19.91
N LEU A 150 -8.29 -9.78 19.75
CA LEU A 150 -7.48 -11.00 19.83
C LEU A 150 -7.37 -11.52 21.27
N ALA A 151 -7.28 -10.64 22.27
CA ALA A 151 -7.27 -11.01 23.69
C ALA A 151 -8.54 -11.82 24.07
N GLY A 152 -9.69 -11.50 23.48
CA GLY A 152 -10.93 -12.25 23.65
C GLY A 152 -11.02 -13.59 22.91
N LYS A 153 -9.99 -14.00 22.16
CA LYS A 153 -9.95 -15.28 21.43
C LYS A 153 -9.15 -16.35 22.15
N ASP A 154 -9.56 -17.59 21.93
CA ASP A 154 -8.80 -18.77 22.36
C ASP A 154 -7.43 -18.84 21.68
N ALA A 155 -6.47 -19.46 22.37
CA ALA A 155 -5.16 -19.72 21.81
C ALA A 155 -5.26 -20.65 20.59
N GLY A 156 -4.48 -20.39 19.55
CA GLY A 156 -4.48 -21.21 18.32
C GLY A 156 -5.74 -21.11 17.45
N ALA A 157 -6.65 -20.17 17.70
CA ALA A 157 -7.94 -20.06 17.00
C ALA A 157 -7.90 -19.30 15.65
N VAL A 158 -6.76 -18.72 15.26
CA VAL A 158 -6.67 -17.84 14.08
C VAL A 158 -5.60 -18.32 13.10
N ASP A 159 -6.02 -18.59 11.86
CA ASP A 159 -5.12 -19.08 10.81
C ASP A 159 -4.40 -17.96 10.05
N ARG A 160 -5.05 -16.81 9.86
CA ARG A 160 -4.55 -15.75 8.96
C ARG A 160 -4.80 -14.37 9.56
N PHE A 161 -3.76 -13.55 9.56
CA PHE A 161 -3.79 -12.15 9.96
C PHE A 161 -3.43 -11.30 8.75
N ILE A 162 -4.32 -10.39 8.36
CA ILE A 162 -4.12 -9.50 7.21
C ILE A 162 -4.14 -8.08 7.74
N LEU A 163 -2.95 -7.51 7.89
CA LEU A 163 -2.76 -6.15 8.38
C LEU A 163 -2.38 -5.24 7.22
N LEU A 164 -2.66 -3.96 7.41
CA LEU A 164 -2.16 -2.89 6.55
C LEU A 164 -0.95 -2.23 7.22
N ASP A 165 -0.68 -0.97 6.89
CA ASP A 165 0.42 -0.15 7.41
C ASP A 165 0.17 0.42 8.82
N ALA A 166 -0.87 -0.06 9.52
CA ALA A 166 -1.19 0.38 10.88
C ALA A 166 -0.01 0.24 11.87
N GLN A 167 0.88 -0.72 11.61
CA GLN A 167 2.05 -0.99 12.45
C GLN A 167 3.14 0.08 12.35
N ASP A 168 3.21 0.84 11.25
CA ASP A 168 4.20 1.92 11.09
C ASP A 168 3.98 3.06 12.12
N TRP A 169 2.76 3.17 12.67
CA TRP A 169 2.34 4.20 13.63
C TRP A 169 2.45 3.77 15.09
N MET A 170 2.62 2.47 15.34
CA MET A 170 2.57 1.91 16.68
C MET A 170 3.89 2.18 17.40
N THR A 171 3.83 2.43 18.70
CA THR A 171 5.01 2.39 19.57
C THR A 171 5.52 0.96 19.72
N ASP A 172 6.74 0.78 20.23
CA ASP A 172 7.29 -0.55 20.46
C ASP A 172 6.45 -1.34 21.46
N ASP A 173 5.91 -0.70 22.50
CA ASP A 173 4.97 -1.32 23.44
C ASP A 173 3.69 -1.82 22.75
N GLN A 174 3.11 -1.00 21.86
CA GLN A 174 1.92 -1.38 21.10
C GLN A 174 2.20 -2.52 20.12
N LEU A 175 3.36 -2.51 19.46
CA LEU A 175 3.79 -3.59 18.57
C LEU A 175 3.98 -4.90 19.35
N ASN A 176 4.65 -4.86 20.50
CA ASN A 176 4.84 -6.04 21.33
C ASN A 176 3.51 -6.58 21.87
N ALA A 177 2.59 -5.71 22.30
CA ALA A 177 1.25 -6.12 22.73
C ALA A 177 0.45 -6.77 21.58
N LEU A 178 0.47 -6.17 20.40
CA LEU A 178 -0.17 -6.74 19.21
C LEU A 178 0.44 -8.09 18.83
N TRP A 179 1.77 -8.18 18.74
CA TRP A 179 2.46 -9.41 18.34
C TRP A 179 2.37 -10.51 19.39
N ALA A 180 2.24 -10.19 20.67
CA ALA A 180 1.95 -11.16 21.72
C ALA A 180 0.58 -11.82 21.48
N GLU A 181 -0.46 -11.03 21.23
CA GLU A 181 -1.82 -11.56 20.98
C GLU A 181 -1.92 -12.30 19.64
N ILE A 182 -1.29 -11.79 18.57
CA ILE A 182 -1.16 -12.52 17.30
C ILE A 182 -0.49 -13.87 17.53
N THR A 183 0.63 -13.88 18.25
CA THR A 183 1.43 -15.09 18.51
C THR A 183 0.68 -16.12 19.34
N ARG A 184 -0.11 -15.69 20.34
CA ARG A 184 -0.92 -16.55 21.20
C ARG A 184 -2.12 -17.14 20.45
N THR A 185 -2.80 -16.33 19.64
CA THR A 185 -4.01 -16.74 18.93
C THR A 185 -3.72 -17.46 17.60
N ALA A 186 -2.50 -17.39 17.10
CA ALA A 186 -2.07 -18.06 15.87
C ALA A 186 -2.12 -19.59 15.98
N SER A 187 -2.82 -20.24 15.04
CA SER A 187 -2.74 -21.68 14.83
C SER A 187 -1.35 -22.10 14.29
N ALA A 188 -1.04 -23.41 14.34
CA ALA A 188 0.19 -23.93 13.75
C ALA A 188 0.19 -23.68 12.22
N GLY A 189 1.27 -23.09 11.69
CA GLY A 189 1.34 -22.68 10.28
C GLY A 189 0.45 -21.48 9.92
N ALA A 190 -0.05 -20.74 10.91
CA ALA A 190 -0.73 -19.47 10.67
C ALA A 190 0.16 -18.49 9.91
N ARG A 191 -0.46 -17.54 9.20
CA ARG A 191 0.26 -16.56 8.39
C ARG A 191 -0.13 -15.14 8.77
N VAL A 192 0.85 -14.28 8.93
CA VAL A 192 0.67 -12.83 9.07
C VAL A 192 1.19 -12.19 7.80
N ILE A 193 0.33 -11.42 7.13
CA ILE A 193 0.75 -10.51 6.07
C ILE A 193 0.51 -9.07 6.50
N PHE A 194 1.48 -8.21 6.20
CA PHE A 194 1.35 -6.78 6.41
C PHE A 194 2.13 -5.99 5.39
N ARG A 195 1.83 -4.69 5.31
CA ARG A 195 2.51 -3.75 4.42
C ARG A 195 3.12 -2.63 5.25
N THR A 196 4.14 -1.99 4.70
CA THR A 196 4.89 -0.92 5.35
C THR A 196 5.14 0.23 4.39
N ALA A 197 5.34 1.41 4.96
CA ALA A 197 5.75 2.58 4.21
C ALA A 197 7.14 2.39 3.56
N ALA A 198 8.11 1.88 4.31
CA ALA A 198 9.46 1.57 3.85
C ALA A 198 9.58 0.11 3.35
N GLU A 199 10.64 -0.19 2.60
CA GLU A 199 10.89 -1.54 2.08
C GLU A 199 11.21 -2.58 3.18
N PRO A 200 12.07 -2.29 4.18
CA PRO A 200 12.38 -3.26 5.24
C PRO A 200 11.20 -3.47 6.19
N SER A 201 11.11 -4.69 6.75
CA SER A 201 10.17 -4.97 7.85
C SER A 201 10.51 -4.09 9.05
N LEU A 202 9.49 -3.48 9.66
CA LEU A 202 9.65 -2.65 10.86
C LEU A 202 9.86 -3.47 12.14
N LEU A 203 9.70 -4.80 12.12
CA LEU A 203 9.63 -5.60 13.34
C LEU A 203 10.99 -5.87 13.99
N PRO A 204 12.07 -6.24 13.25
CA PRO A 204 13.36 -6.48 13.87
C PRO A 204 13.87 -5.26 14.64
N GLY A 205 14.23 -5.46 15.90
CA GLY A 205 14.67 -4.39 16.81
C GLY A 205 13.54 -3.62 17.51
N ARG A 206 12.28 -3.77 17.08
CA ARG A 206 11.10 -3.14 17.69
C ARG A 206 10.20 -4.13 18.42
N VAL A 207 10.11 -5.37 17.94
CA VAL A 207 9.40 -6.47 18.59
C VAL A 207 10.41 -7.42 19.24
N SER A 208 10.09 -7.90 20.44
CA SER A 208 10.92 -8.84 21.20
C SER A 208 11.28 -10.08 20.37
N ASN A 209 12.55 -10.48 20.43
CA ASN A 209 13.03 -11.71 19.80
C ASN A 209 12.27 -12.94 20.28
N SER A 210 11.83 -13.00 21.55
CA SER A 210 11.05 -14.13 22.06
C SER A 210 9.70 -14.33 21.35
N LEU A 211 9.13 -13.25 20.78
CA LEU A 211 7.96 -13.33 19.92
C LEU A 211 8.37 -13.69 18.50
N LEU A 212 9.34 -12.97 17.92
CA LEU A 212 9.77 -13.15 16.52
C LEU A 212 10.38 -14.53 16.24
N ASP A 213 11.05 -15.15 17.21
CA ASP A 213 11.65 -16.48 17.08
C ASP A 213 10.63 -17.61 16.90
N GLN A 214 9.35 -17.33 17.15
CA GLN A 214 8.23 -18.24 16.89
C GLN A 214 7.70 -18.13 15.46
N TRP A 215 8.28 -17.26 14.64
CA TRP A 215 7.86 -17.01 13.27
C TRP A 215 9.04 -17.17 12.31
N SER A 216 8.74 -17.62 11.11
CA SER A 216 9.66 -17.64 9.98
C SER A 216 9.32 -16.49 9.04
N TYR A 217 10.27 -15.58 8.83
CA TYR A 217 10.11 -14.49 7.86
C TYR A 217 10.41 -14.99 6.45
N GLU A 218 9.40 -14.97 5.58
CA GLU A 218 9.51 -15.44 4.20
C GLU A 218 10.05 -14.33 3.30
N ALA A 219 11.35 -14.05 3.39
CA ALA A 219 11.97 -12.88 2.75
C ALA A 219 11.85 -12.88 1.22
N GLU A 220 12.00 -14.04 0.57
CA GLU A 220 11.88 -14.16 -0.88
C GLU A 220 10.44 -13.93 -1.36
N ALA A 221 9.48 -14.62 -0.73
CA ALA A 221 8.06 -14.42 -1.03
C ALA A 221 7.60 -12.98 -0.74
N SER A 222 8.11 -12.36 0.32
CA SER A 222 7.85 -10.96 0.67
C SER A 222 8.29 -10.01 -0.45
N ARG A 223 9.48 -10.22 -1.03
CA ARG A 223 9.97 -9.44 -2.18
C ARG A 223 9.14 -9.68 -3.44
N ASP A 224 8.82 -10.93 -3.77
CA ASP A 224 7.96 -11.26 -4.92
C ASP A 224 6.58 -10.58 -4.77
N PHE A 225 5.96 -10.68 -3.60
CA PHE A 225 4.66 -10.10 -3.35
C PHE A 225 4.69 -8.57 -3.41
N SER A 226 5.77 -7.94 -2.94
CA SER A 226 6.01 -6.50 -3.08
C SER A 226 6.14 -6.08 -4.55
N ALA A 227 6.85 -6.88 -5.36
CA ALA A 227 7.04 -6.63 -6.78
C ALA A 227 5.72 -6.73 -7.56
N ARG A 228 4.79 -7.59 -7.14
CA ARG A 228 3.48 -7.77 -7.78
C ARG A 228 2.40 -6.80 -7.27
N ASP A 229 2.71 -5.95 -6.29
CA ASP A 229 1.77 -4.94 -5.80
C ASP A 229 1.57 -3.83 -6.83
N ARG A 230 0.38 -3.81 -7.43
CA ARG A 230 -0.04 -2.85 -8.46
C ARG A 230 -0.45 -1.48 -7.91
N SER A 231 -0.67 -1.36 -6.60
CA SER A 231 -1.11 -0.11 -5.98
C SER A 231 0.00 0.93 -5.90
N ALA A 232 1.25 0.48 -5.79
CA ALA A 232 2.45 1.31 -5.58
C ALA A 232 2.37 2.25 -4.35
N ILE A 233 1.51 1.94 -3.38
CA ILE A 233 1.32 2.75 -2.17
C ILE A 233 2.38 2.40 -1.12
N TYR A 234 2.72 1.12 -0.99
CA TYR A 234 3.58 0.60 0.06
C TYR A 234 5.01 0.36 -0.44
N GLY A 235 5.98 0.54 0.45
CA GLY A 235 7.38 0.20 0.19
C GLY A 235 7.65 -1.28 0.35
N GLY A 236 6.97 -1.94 1.30
CA GLY A 236 7.17 -3.35 1.61
C GLY A 236 5.88 -4.13 1.76
N PHE A 237 5.93 -5.41 1.37
CA PHE A 237 4.99 -6.46 1.71
C PHE A 237 5.75 -7.53 2.49
N HIS A 238 5.23 -7.93 3.65
CA HIS A 238 5.89 -8.88 4.53
C HIS A 238 5.01 -10.08 4.81
N LEU A 239 5.60 -11.28 4.75
CA LEU A 239 4.98 -12.54 5.14
C LEU A 239 5.77 -13.18 6.28
N TYR A 240 5.08 -13.47 7.38
CA TYR A 240 5.56 -14.28 8.48
C TYR A 240 4.69 -15.53 8.62
N VAL A 241 5.33 -16.70 8.81
CA VAL A 241 4.67 -18.00 8.99
C VAL A 241 4.97 -18.53 10.39
N LYS A 242 3.94 -18.91 11.13
CA LYS A 242 4.07 -19.46 12.49
C LYS A 242 4.81 -20.79 12.41
N ARG A 243 5.85 -20.95 13.24
CA ARG A 243 6.60 -22.21 13.40
C ARG A 243 5.79 -23.25 14.17
#